data_AF-Q7NWT3-F1
#
_entry.id   AF-Q7NWT3-F1
#
_cell.length_a   1.000
_cell.length_b   1.000
_cell.length_c   1.000
_cell.angle_alpha   90.00
_cell.angle_beta   90.00
_cell.angle_gamma   90.00
#
_symmetry.space_group_name_H-M   'P 1'
#
loop_
_entity.id
_entity.type
_entity.pdbx_description
1 polymer ?
#
loop_
_entity_poly.entity_id
_entity_poly.type
_entity_poly.pdbx_seq_one_letter_code
_entity_poly.pdbx_strand_id
1 'polypeptide(L)'
;MFEMGKSYSREEIHAAVGGNKHSYLPRKKGKVVAACLRPDLNPDAPNVILCNSCPPERAAGEQLARQGGAIPVFLKEGAGSWTFQGLFRVVGEETHPDACAPYAARSAWTRGQIKRVLKLEKQVQF
;
A
#
# COMPACT_ATOMS: atom_id res chain seq x y z
N MET A 1 7.93 16.70 6.15
CA MET A 1 7.78 16.15 4.77
C MET A 1 8.73 14.98 4.64
N PHE A 2 8.37 13.90 3.93
CA PHE A 2 9.26 12.75 3.74
C PHE A 2 10.22 12.99 2.57
N GLU A 3 11.43 12.47 2.67
CA GLU A 3 12.50 12.59 1.68
C GLU A 3 12.62 11.30 0.87
N MET A 4 12.68 11.42 -0.45
CA MET A 4 12.77 10.27 -1.36
C MET A 4 13.99 9.41 -1.04
N GLY A 5 13.81 8.10 -0.92
CA GLY A 5 14.90 7.16 -0.63
C GLY A 5 15.38 7.15 0.83
N LYS A 6 14.83 8.02 1.69
CA LYS A 6 15.13 7.99 3.13
C LYS A 6 14.29 6.93 3.83
N SER A 7 14.91 6.26 4.80
CA SER A 7 14.27 5.23 5.61
C SER A 7 13.72 5.80 6.91
N TYR A 8 12.54 5.32 7.30
CA TYR A 8 11.79 5.75 8.47
C TYR A 8 11.27 4.55 9.26
N SER A 9 11.13 4.71 10.57
CA SER A 9 10.44 3.77 11.45
C SER A 9 8.91 3.88 11.31
N ARG A 10 8.19 2.87 11.81
CA ARG A 10 6.71 2.94 11.90
C ARG A 10 6.24 4.06 12.82
N GLU A 11 7.03 4.36 13.85
CA GLU A 11 6.80 5.43 14.80
C GLU A 11 6.89 6.80 14.13
N GLU A 12 7.95 7.05 13.34
CA GLU A 12 8.12 8.31 12.59
C GLU A 12 7.02 8.49 11.54
N ILE A 13 6.69 7.43 10.79
CA ILE A 13 5.60 7.45 9.82
C ILE A 13 4.29 7.79 10.53
N HIS A 14 3.99 7.11 11.64
CA HIS A 14 2.79 7.37 12.43
C HIS A 14 2.76 8.79 13.01
N ALA A 15 3.87 9.31 13.51
CA ALA A 15 3.93 10.68 14.01
C ALA A 15 3.61 11.71 12.91
N ALA A 16 4.06 11.45 11.69
CA ALA A 16 3.85 12.34 10.54
C ALA A 16 2.45 12.21 9.90
N VAL A 17 1.95 11.00 9.64
CA VAL A 17 0.66 10.78 8.94
C VAL A 17 -0.50 10.40 9.88
N GLY A 18 -0.20 9.89 11.06
CA GLY A 18 -1.16 9.30 12.01
C GLY A 18 -1.60 7.89 11.61
N GLY A 19 -2.85 7.53 11.98
CA GLY A 19 -3.42 6.21 11.72
C GLY A 19 -2.85 5.09 12.57
N ASN A 20 -3.14 3.82 12.25
CA ASN A 20 -2.70 2.67 13.05
C ASN A 20 -1.25 2.25 12.70
N LYS A 21 -0.41 2.01 13.72
CA LYS A 21 0.99 1.56 13.61
C LYS A 21 1.15 0.13 13.07
N HIS A 22 0.14 -0.72 13.11
CA HIS A 22 0.25 -2.12 12.71
C HIS A 22 -0.25 -2.42 11.29
N SER A 23 -1.17 -1.61 10.76
CA SER A 23 -1.75 -1.86 9.43
C SER A 23 -0.83 -1.38 8.31
N TYR A 24 -0.73 -2.16 7.23
CA TYR A 24 0.01 -1.75 6.02
C TYR A 24 -0.69 -0.60 5.27
N LEU A 25 -2.00 -0.39 5.50
CA LEU A 25 -2.76 0.79 5.04
C LEU A 25 -3.32 1.54 6.26
N PRO A 26 -2.49 2.34 6.97
CA PRO A 26 -2.97 3.15 8.08
C PRO A 26 -4.12 4.06 7.68
N ARG A 27 -5.19 4.04 8.49
CA ARG A 27 -6.39 4.87 8.31
C ARG A 27 -6.52 5.91 9.42
N LYS A 28 -6.91 7.13 9.08
CA LYS A 28 -7.21 8.24 10.00
C LYS A 28 -8.44 8.98 9.49
N LYS A 29 -9.44 9.20 10.35
CA LYS A 29 -10.69 9.92 10.00
C LYS A 29 -11.35 9.40 8.71
N GLY A 30 -11.41 8.07 8.53
CA GLY A 30 -12.04 7.47 7.35
C GLY A 30 -11.26 7.64 6.04
N LYS A 31 -9.97 8.02 6.08
CA LYS A 31 -9.06 8.07 4.92
C LYS A 31 -7.79 7.25 5.15
N VAL A 32 -7.27 6.60 4.11
CA VAL A 32 -5.97 5.95 4.08
C VAL A 32 -4.93 7.05 3.92
N VAL A 33 -3.95 7.10 4.83
CA VAL A 33 -3.00 8.21 4.92
C VAL A 33 -1.59 7.84 4.48
N ALA A 34 -1.28 6.55 4.34
CA ALA A 34 -0.03 6.04 3.80
C ALA A 34 -0.22 4.59 3.35
N ALA A 35 0.75 4.07 2.58
CA ALA A 35 0.91 2.63 2.35
C ALA A 35 2.30 2.20 2.79
N CYS A 36 2.38 1.15 3.59
CA CYS A 36 3.64 0.59 4.09
C CYS A 36 3.69 -0.87 3.70
N LEU A 37 4.30 -1.12 2.54
CA LEU A 37 4.22 -2.38 1.83
C LEU A 37 5.48 -3.21 2.07
N ARG A 38 5.28 -4.51 2.24
CA ARG A 38 6.40 -5.45 2.28
C ARG A 38 6.63 -6.03 0.89
N PRO A 39 7.86 -6.00 0.35
CA PRO A 39 8.16 -6.52 -0.99
C PRO A 39 7.83 -8.00 -1.17
N ASP A 40 7.96 -8.82 -0.12
CA ASP A 40 7.61 -10.25 -0.15
C ASP A 40 6.11 -10.51 -0.40
N LEU A 41 5.26 -9.62 0.12
CA LEU A 41 3.80 -9.68 -0.06
C LEU A 41 3.31 -8.82 -1.24
N ASN A 42 4.13 -7.89 -1.71
CA ASN A 42 3.82 -6.95 -2.80
C ASN A 42 5.06 -6.82 -3.70
N PRO A 43 5.36 -7.83 -4.53
CA PRO A 43 6.56 -7.86 -5.36
C PRO A 43 6.58 -6.73 -6.40
N ASP A 44 5.40 -6.29 -6.82
CA ASP A 44 5.21 -5.24 -7.83
C ASP A 44 4.99 -3.84 -7.17
N ALA A 45 5.26 -3.71 -5.88
CA ALA A 45 5.25 -2.41 -5.20
C ALA A 45 6.41 -1.53 -5.72
N PRO A 46 6.27 -0.19 -5.74
CA PRO A 46 5.16 0.62 -5.22
C PRO A 46 3.98 0.79 -6.20
N ASN A 47 4.10 0.31 -7.44
CA ASN A 47 3.10 0.51 -8.49
C ASN A 47 1.87 -0.39 -8.34
N VAL A 48 1.96 -1.46 -7.55
CA VAL A 48 0.85 -2.37 -7.31
C VAL A 48 0.74 -2.69 -5.81
N ILE A 49 -0.48 -2.65 -5.28
CA ILE A 49 -0.80 -3.11 -3.92
C ILE A 49 -1.74 -4.30 -4.02
N LEU A 50 -1.36 -5.40 -3.35
CA LEU A 50 -2.18 -6.59 -3.23
C LEU A 50 -2.98 -6.52 -1.93
N CYS A 51 -4.31 -6.43 -2.07
CA CYS A 51 -5.23 -6.41 -0.94
C CYS A 51 -5.81 -7.81 -0.72
N ASN A 52 -5.57 -8.35 0.47
CA ASN A 52 -6.09 -9.64 0.86
C ASN A 52 -7.58 -9.58 1.28
N SER A 53 -8.16 -10.74 1.61
CA SER A 53 -9.56 -10.89 2.02
C SER A 53 -9.84 -10.55 3.49
N CYS A 54 -8.83 -10.27 4.30
CA CYS A 54 -9.03 -9.97 5.72
C CYS A 54 -9.90 -8.70 5.86
N PRO A 55 -10.95 -8.69 6.71
CA PRO A 55 -11.92 -7.59 6.74
C PRO A 55 -11.32 -6.19 6.91
N PRO A 56 -10.37 -5.94 7.84
CA PRO A 56 -9.81 -4.59 8.00
C PRO A 56 -8.96 -4.14 6.80
N GLU A 57 -8.23 -5.05 6.19
CA GLU A 57 -7.37 -4.84 5.03
C GLU A 57 -8.19 -4.62 3.76
N ARG A 58 -9.23 -5.44 3.54
CA ARG A 58 -10.18 -5.27 2.45
C ARG A 58 -10.85 -3.90 2.49
N ALA A 59 -11.35 -3.51 3.68
CA ALA A 59 -11.97 -2.21 3.86
C ALA A 59 -10.98 -1.05 3.59
N ALA A 60 -9.71 -1.21 3.97
CA ALA A 60 -8.68 -0.20 3.67
C ALA A 60 -8.37 -0.11 2.16
N GLY A 61 -8.30 -1.24 1.46
CA GLY A 61 -8.11 -1.28 0.00
C GLY A 61 -9.27 -0.64 -0.76
N GLU A 62 -10.52 -0.96 -0.39
CA GLU A 62 -11.74 -0.35 -0.95
C GLU A 62 -11.77 1.16 -0.73
N GLN A 63 -11.36 1.60 0.46
CA GLN A 63 -11.33 3.00 0.80
C GLN A 63 -10.23 3.74 0.02
N LEU A 64 -9.03 3.14 -0.12
CA LEU A 64 -7.94 3.70 -0.91
C LEU A 64 -8.33 3.87 -2.38
N ALA A 65 -9.02 2.88 -2.96
CA ALA A 65 -9.52 2.95 -4.33
C ALA A 65 -10.49 4.12 -4.57
N ARG A 66 -11.32 4.44 -3.57
CA ARG A 66 -12.39 5.44 -3.69
C ARG A 66 -11.99 6.85 -3.26
N GLN A 67 -11.07 7.00 -2.31
CA GLN A 67 -10.81 8.30 -1.67
C GLN A 67 -10.16 9.34 -2.60
N GLY A 68 -9.48 8.89 -3.66
CA GLY A 68 -8.68 9.75 -4.53
C GLY A 68 -7.49 10.42 -3.82
N GLY A 69 -6.74 11.21 -4.59
CA GLY A 69 -5.52 11.88 -4.12
C GLY A 69 -4.32 10.94 -3.98
N ALA A 70 -3.14 11.52 -3.80
CA ALA A 70 -1.93 10.74 -3.59
C ALA A 70 -1.66 10.50 -2.10
N ILE A 71 -1.14 9.31 -1.81
CA ILE A 71 -0.68 8.89 -0.49
C ILE A 71 0.82 8.63 -0.51
N PRO A 72 1.54 8.87 0.59
CA PRO A 72 2.92 8.44 0.72
C PRO A 72 3.04 6.92 0.77
N VAL A 73 3.95 6.36 -0.04
CA VAL A 73 4.24 4.93 -0.09
C VAL A 73 5.62 4.64 0.46
N PHE A 74 5.71 3.62 1.30
CA PHE A 74 6.93 3.15 1.94
C PHE A 74 7.12 1.66 1.69
N LEU A 75 8.36 1.23 1.42
CA LEU A 75 8.71 -0.18 1.26
C LEU A 75 9.56 -0.64 2.43
N LYS A 76 9.27 -1.85 2.94
CA LYS A 76 10.08 -2.46 3.98
C LYS A 76 11.45 -2.84 3.45
N GLU A 77 12.51 -2.34 4.07
CA GLU A 77 13.91 -2.62 3.73
C GLU A 77 14.57 -3.59 4.72
N GLY A 78 14.19 -3.53 5.99
CA GLY A 78 14.77 -4.37 7.05
C GLY A 78 13.89 -4.48 8.29
N ALA A 79 14.47 -4.92 9.41
CA ALA A 79 13.78 -4.96 10.69
C ALA A 79 13.45 -3.53 11.15
N GLY A 80 12.19 -3.11 10.98
CA GLY A 80 11.71 -1.80 11.41
C GLY A 80 12.01 -0.63 10.47
N SER A 81 12.73 -0.84 9.37
CA SER A 81 13.09 0.20 8.40
C SER A 81 12.15 0.22 7.18
N TRP A 82 11.63 1.40 6.84
CA TRP A 82 10.71 1.63 5.73
C TRP A 82 11.16 2.81 4.86
N THR A 83 11.56 2.53 3.63
CA THR A 83 12.08 3.52 2.68
C THR A 83 10.95 4.23 1.95
N PHE A 84 10.93 5.57 1.97
CA PHE A 84 9.95 6.36 1.26
C PHE A 84 10.17 6.36 -0.26
N GLN A 85 9.14 5.96 -1.02
CA GLN A 85 9.18 5.85 -2.50
C GLN A 85 8.51 7.02 -3.22
N GLY A 86 7.84 7.90 -2.49
CA GLY A 86 7.11 9.04 -3.04
C GLY A 86 5.61 9.01 -2.77
N LEU A 87 4.94 9.96 -3.39
CA LEU A 87 3.50 10.08 -3.38
C LEU A 87 2.93 9.31 -4.58
N PHE A 88 1.94 8.46 -4.33
CA PHE A 88 1.29 7.66 -5.36
C PHE A 88 -0.23 7.81 -5.28
N ARG A 89 -0.86 7.89 -6.44
CA ARG A 89 -2.33 7.89 -6.56
C ARG A 89 -2.79 6.57 -7.17
N VAL A 90 -3.98 6.12 -6.78
CA VAL A 90 -4.62 4.97 -7.44
C VAL A 90 -5.12 5.43 -8.82
N VAL A 91 -4.81 4.63 -9.85
CA VAL A 91 -5.23 4.88 -11.23
C VAL A 91 -6.08 3.75 -11.81
N GLY A 92 -6.15 2.62 -11.10
CA GLY A 92 -7.01 1.53 -11.49
C GLY A 92 -7.10 0.47 -10.40
N GLU A 93 -8.08 -0.39 -10.54
CA GLU A 93 -8.25 -1.56 -9.69
C GLU A 93 -8.67 -2.77 -10.50
N GLU A 94 -8.33 -3.94 -9.98
CA GLU A 94 -8.77 -5.23 -10.48
C GLU A 94 -9.32 -6.05 -9.32
N THR A 95 -10.46 -6.71 -9.54
CA THR A 95 -11.14 -7.53 -8.52
C THR A 95 -11.53 -8.90 -9.05
N HIS A 96 -11.47 -9.11 -10.36
CA HIS A 96 -11.78 -10.40 -10.97
C HIS A 96 -10.71 -11.43 -10.56
N PRO A 97 -11.08 -12.61 -10.02
CA PRO A 97 -10.12 -13.59 -9.52
C PRO A 97 -9.04 -13.97 -10.54
N ASP A 98 -9.41 -14.15 -11.81
CA ASP A 98 -8.46 -14.55 -12.86
C ASP A 98 -7.47 -13.45 -13.22
N ALA A 99 -7.88 -12.18 -13.15
CA ALA A 99 -7.01 -11.05 -13.40
C ALA A 99 -6.10 -10.73 -12.19
N CYS A 100 -6.54 -11.06 -10.98
CA CYS A 100 -5.74 -11.00 -9.75
C CYS A 100 -4.71 -12.13 -9.63
N ALA A 101 -5.00 -13.31 -10.21
CA ALA A 101 -4.19 -14.53 -10.04
C ALA A 101 -2.71 -14.37 -10.44
N PRO A 102 -2.34 -13.71 -11.55
CA PRO A 102 -0.94 -13.50 -11.92
C PRO A 102 -0.15 -12.68 -10.89
N TYR A 103 -0.80 -11.73 -10.22
CA TYR A 103 -0.17 -10.92 -9.18
C TYR A 103 0.06 -11.73 -7.90
N ALA A 104 -0.94 -12.52 -7.50
CA ALA A 104 -0.81 -13.41 -6.34
C ALA A 104 0.31 -14.45 -6.55
N ALA A 105 0.45 -15.00 -7.76
CA ALA A 105 1.47 -16.00 -8.09
C ALA A 105 2.93 -15.51 -7.92
N ARG A 106 3.17 -14.20 -7.98
CA ARG A 106 4.51 -13.61 -7.76
C ARG A 106 4.78 -13.24 -6.30
N SER A 107 3.78 -13.38 -5.44
CA SER A 107 3.83 -12.95 -4.04
C SER A 107 3.88 -14.14 -3.09
N ALA A 108 4.21 -13.91 -1.82
CA ALA A 108 4.10 -14.93 -0.78
C ALA A 108 2.64 -15.30 -0.37
N TRP A 109 1.62 -14.71 -1.02
CA TRP A 109 0.21 -15.07 -0.79
C TRP A 109 -0.19 -16.34 -1.53
N THR A 110 -1.15 -17.08 -0.99
CA THR A 110 -1.77 -18.20 -1.71
C THR A 110 -2.85 -17.72 -2.69
N ARG A 111 -3.07 -18.51 -3.76
CA ARG A 111 -4.12 -18.25 -4.74
C ARG A 111 -5.49 -18.22 -4.02
N GLY A 112 -6.18 -17.08 -4.10
CA GLY A 112 -7.49 -16.86 -3.47
C GLY A 112 -7.46 -15.97 -2.23
N GLN A 113 -6.30 -15.71 -1.63
CA GLN A 113 -6.16 -14.73 -0.54
C GLN A 113 -6.26 -13.29 -1.06
N ILE A 114 -5.80 -13.02 -2.29
CA ILE A 114 -5.92 -11.72 -2.93
C ILE A 114 -7.31 -11.57 -3.56
N LYS A 115 -8.01 -10.50 -3.18
CA LYS A 115 -9.35 -10.16 -3.68
C LYS A 115 -9.38 -8.86 -4.46
N ARG A 116 -8.34 -8.03 -4.33
CA ARG A 116 -8.23 -6.77 -5.04
C ARG A 116 -6.76 -6.46 -5.30
N VAL A 117 -6.49 -5.94 -6.49
CA VAL A 117 -5.20 -5.39 -6.89
C VAL A 117 -5.43 -3.91 -7.19
N LEU A 118 -4.68 -3.03 -6.53
CA LEU A 118 -4.70 -1.60 -6.81
C LEU A 118 -3.48 -1.25 -7.66
N LYS A 119 -3.71 -0.56 -8.77
CA LYS A 119 -2.66 -0.02 -9.63
C LYS A 119 -2.43 1.44 -9.26
N LEU A 120 -1.17 1.78 -9.03
CA LEU A 120 -0.75 3.11 -8.61
C LEU A 120 0.25 3.72 -9.59
N GLU A 121 0.15 5.04 -9.72
CA GLU A 121 1.13 5.86 -10.42
C GLU A 121 1.76 6.84 -9.46
N LYS A 122 3.07 7.05 -9.63
CA LYS A 122 3.80 8.08 -8.91
C LYS A 122 3.26 9.43 -9.34
N GLN A 123 2.85 10.25 -8.39
CA GLN A 123 2.47 11.62 -8.68
C GLN A 123 3.75 12.41 -8.96
N VAL A 124 3.96 12.75 -10.22
CA VAL A 124 4.99 13.70 -10.64
C VAL A 124 4.45 15.09 -10.31
N GLN A 125 5.15 15.83 -9.43
CA GLN A 125 4.91 17.26 -9.31
C GLN A 125 5.49 17.91 -10.58
N PHE A 126 4.60 18.51 -11.38
CA PHE A 126 4.98 19.46 -12.43
C PHE A 126 5.02 20.86 -11.83
#